data_AF-A0AAV9D6Z8-F1
#
_entry.id   AF-A0AAV9D6Z8-F1
#
_cell.length_a   1.000
_cell.length_b   1.000
_cell.length_c   1.000
_cell.angle_alpha   90.00
_cell.angle_beta   90.00
_cell.angle_gamma   90.00
#
_symmetry.space_group_name_H-M   'P 1'
#
loop_
_entity.id
_entity.type
_entity.pdbx_description
1 polymer ?
#
loop_
_entity_poly.entity_id
_entity_poly.type
_entity_poly.pdbx_seq_one_letter_code
_entity_poly.pdbx_strand_id
1 'polypeptide(L)' 'MNANNSLDSGNDAITLKTAGNKWYICATPGHCDLGQKLMINVISSGMSPIGSPAPAPTPTVTSNGPWWRRSPMLRWH' A
#
# COMPACT_ATOMS: atom_id res chain seq x y z
N MET A 1 -3.83 -23.11 12.04
CA MET A 1 -3.33 -21.93 11.30
C MET A 1 -4.14 -20.76 11.80
N ASN A 2 -3.50 -19.83 12.50
CA ASN A 2 -4.15 -18.78 13.27
C ASN A 2 -4.76 -17.73 12.31
N ALA A 3 -6.08 -17.77 12.14
CA ALA A 3 -6.85 -17.00 11.15
C ALA A 3 -7.14 -15.58 11.64
N ASN A 4 -6.08 -14.80 11.89
CA ASN A 4 -6.22 -13.53 12.62
C ASN A 4 -6.30 -12.29 11.71
N ASN A 5 -6.49 -12.45 10.40
CA ASN A 5 -6.71 -11.33 9.44
C ASN A 5 -7.29 -11.89 8.13
N SER A 6 -8.56 -12.35 8.15
CA SER A 6 -9.28 -12.56 6.88
C SER A 6 -9.44 -11.20 6.20
N LEU A 7 -9.15 -11.15 4.90
CA LEU A 7 -9.30 -9.96 4.05
C LEU A 7 -10.32 -10.33 2.99
N ASP A 8 -11.57 -9.91 3.21
CA ASP A 8 -12.75 -10.36 2.47
C ASP A 8 -13.72 -9.22 2.14
N SER A 9 -13.33 -7.95 2.34
CA SER A 9 -14.17 -6.81 1.94
C SER A 9 -14.26 -6.62 0.42
N GLY A 10 -13.39 -7.31 -0.32
CA GLY A 10 -13.20 -7.12 -1.76
C GLY A 10 -12.34 -5.91 -2.11
N ASN A 11 -11.94 -5.11 -1.11
CA ASN A 11 -11.05 -3.97 -1.27
C ASN A 11 -10.21 -3.73 -0.01
N ASP A 12 -9.41 -4.74 0.36
CA ASP A 12 -8.65 -4.75 1.60
C ASP A 12 -7.31 -4.01 1.51
N ALA A 13 -6.93 -3.33 2.60
CA ALA A 13 -5.66 -2.60 2.70
C ALA A 13 -4.79 -3.18 3.81
N ILE A 14 -3.50 -3.41 3.50
CA ILE A 14 -2.53 -3.99 4.44
C ILE A 14 -1.30 -3.09 4.54
N THR A 15 -0.96 -2.65 5.76
CA THR A 15 0.27 -1.90 6.01
C THR A 15 1.46 -2.85 6.22
N LEU A 16 2.50 -2.69 5.41
CA LEU A 16 3.74 -3.48 5.49
C LEU A 16 4.75 -2.84 6.45
N LYS A 17 4.62 -3.12 7.75
CA LYS A 17 5.39 -2.43 8.80
C LYS A 17 6.84 -2.89 8.97
N THR A 18 7.14 -4.14 8.59
CA THR A 18 8.46 -4.74 8.84
C THR A 18 9.02 -5.37 7.58
N ALA A 19 10.34 -5.26 7.42
CA ALA A 19 11.07 -5.93 6.35
C ALA A 19 10.90 -7.46 6.39
N GLY A 20 11.22 -8.10 5.28
CA GLY A 20 11.09 -9.54 5.06
C GLY A 20 9.88 -9.92 4.19
N ASN A 21 9.81 -11.21 3.89
CA ASN A 21 8.77 -11.75 3.02
C ASN A 21 7.41 -11.76 3.73
N LYS A 22 6.41 -11.19 3.07
CA LYS A 22 5.00 -11.32 3.45
C LYS A 22 4.30 -12.22 2.45
N TRP A 23 3.58 -13.21 2.95
CA TRP A 23 2.88 -14.20 2.14
C TRP A 23 1.38 -14.05 2.34
N TYR A 24 0.63 -14.03 1.24
CA TYR A 24 -0.82 -13.91 1.22
C TYR A 24 -1.39 -15.00 0.32
N ILE A 25 -2.47 -15.63 0.75
CA ILE A 25 -3.17 -16.68 0.01
C ILE A 25 -4.68 -16.46 0.11
N CYS A 26 -5.42 -16.91 -0.90
CA CYS A 26 -6.84 -17.14 -0.72
C CYS A 26 -7.03 -18.50 -0.03
N ALA A 27 -7.74 -18.52 1.09
CA ALA A 27 -7.99 -19.73 1.87
C ALA A 27 -9.12 -20.61 1.28
N THR A 28 -9.82 -20.15 0.25
CA THR A 28 -10.83 -20.95 -0.45
C THR A 28 -10.18 -22.19 -1.08
N PRO A 29 -10.73 -23.39 -0.86
CA PRO A 29 -10.18 -24.63 -1.42
C PRO A 29 -9.88 -24.52 -2.92
N GLY A 30 -8.69 -24.94 -3.32
CA GLY A 30 -8.23 -24.92 -4.72
C GLY A 30 -7.72 -23.58 -5.23
N HIS A 31 -8.11 -22.43 -4.65
CA HIS A 31 -7.72 -21.12 -5.20
C HIS A 31 -6.21 -20.87 -5.11
N CYS A 32 -5.56 -21.26 -4.01
CA CYS A 32 -4.11 -21.11 -3.85
C CYS A 32 -3.33 -22.00 -4.85
N ASP A 33 -3.81 -23.22 -5.09
CA ASP A 33 -3.21 -24.16 -6.04
C ASP A 33 -3.35 -23.65 -7.48
N LEU A 34 -4.49 -22.99 -7.77
CA LEU A 34 -4.76 -22.29 -9.02
C LEU A 34 -4.05 -20.93 -9.14
N GLY A 35 -3.23 -20.55 -8.16
CA GLY A 35 -2.33 -19.40 -8.26
C GLY A 35 -2.79 -18.13 -7.53
N GLN A 36 -3.88 -18.15 -6.77
CA GLN A 36 -4.30 -17.02 -5.94
C GLN A 36 -3.46 -16.94 -4.66
N LYS A 37 -2.17 -16.59 -4.85
CA LYS A 37 -1.15 -16.42 -3.84
C LYS A 37 -0.20 -15.30 -4.23
N LEU A 38 0.32 -14.59 -3.24
CA LEU A 38 1.22 -13.45 -3.44
C LEU A 38 2.35 -13.50 -2.39
N MET A 39 3.57 -13.21 -2.84
CA MET A 39 4.71 -12.93 -1.99
C MET A 39 5.17 -11.49 -2.23
N ILE A 40 5.30 -10.73 -1.15
CA ILE A 40 5.86 -9.38 -1.18
C ILE A 40 7.16 -9.41 -0.39
N ASN A 41 8.28 -9.10 -1.05
CA ASN A 41 9.55 -8.89 -0.38
C ASN A 41 9.63 -7.43 0.11
N VAL A 42 9.47 -7.21 1.41
CA VAL A 42 9.56 -5.88 2.00
C VAL A 42 11.01 -5.61 2.38
N ILE A 43 11.59 -4.57 1.79
CA ILE A 43 12.95 -4.11 2.11
C ILE A 43 12.90 -2.94 3.11
N SER A 44 14.00 -2.74 3.83
CA SER A 44 14.11 -1.66 4.81
C SER A 44 13.90 -0.29 4.15
N SER A 45 13.18 0.59 4.83
CA SER A 45 12.96 1.96 4.38
C SER A 45 14.30 2.67 4.18
N GLY A 46 14.55 3.18 2.98
CA GLY A 46 15.80 3.85 2.60
C GLY A 46 16.71 3.02 1.68
N MET A 47 16.46 1.72 1.54
CA MET A 47 17.08 0.91 0.50
C MET A 47 16.11 0.81 -0.67
N SER A 48 16.28 1.67 -1.69
CA SER A 48 15.57 1.49 -2.95
C SER A 48 16.22 0.36 -3.75
N PRO A 49 15.44 -0.46 -4.49
CA PRO A 49 16.00 -1.36 -5.48
C PRO A 49 16.87 -0.57 -6.46
N ILE A 50 18.06 -1.09 -6.79
CA ILE A 50 18.94 -0.50 -7.81
C ILE A 50 18.11 -0.32 -9.10
N GLY A 51 17.96 0.93 -9.56
CA GLY A 51 17.17 1.29 -10.74
C GLY A 51 15.74 1.80 -10.47
N SER A 52 15.33 1.96 -9.22
CA SER A 52 14.04 2.61 -8.93
C SER A 52 14.12 4.12 -9.22
N PRO A 53 13.17 4.70 -9.97
CA PRO A 53 13.15 6.14 -10.22
C PRO A 53 13.01 6.89 -8.89
N ALA A 54 13.73 8.01 -8.76
CA ALA A 54 13.66 8.85 -7.58
C ALA A 54 12.21 9.36 -7.39
N PRO A 55 11.72 9.42 -6.13
CA PRO A 55 10.42 10.03 -5.87
C PRO A 55 10.41 11.48 -6.32
N ALA A 56 9.31 11.90 -6.97
CA ALA A 56 9.13 13.29 -7.37
C ALA A 56 9.14 14.21 -6.12
N PRO A 57 9.71 15.43 -6.23
CA PRO A 57 9.71 16.36 -5.11
C PRO A 57 8.26 16.70 -4.71
N THR A 58 7.97 16.63 -3.42
CA THR A 58 6.70 17.12 -2.86
C THR A 58 6.65 18.65 -3.00
N PRO A 59 5.55 19.25 -3.49
CA PRO A 59 5.45 20.69 -3.50
C PRO A 59 5.40 21.24 -2.07
N THR A 60 6.40 22.06 -1.71
CA THR A 60 6.38 22.82 -0.45
C THR A 60 5.28 23.87 -0.53
N VAL A 61 4.17 23.64 0.16
CA VAL A 61 3.14 24.66 0.34
C VAL A 61 3.67 25.67 1.38
N THR A 62 4.31 26.74 0.91
CA THR A 62 4.58 27.93 1.74
C THR A 62 3.24 28.56 2.08
N SER A 63 2.73 28.30 3.29
CA SER A 63 1.44 28.81 3.72
C SER A 63 1.55 30.26 4.18
N ASN A 64 1.40 31.21 3.25
CA ASN A 64 0.99 32.58 3.56
C ASN A 64 -0.26 32.92 2.74
N GLY A 65 -1.36 32.20 2.97
CA GLY A 65 -2.63 32.42 2.28
C GLY A 65 -3.83 32.04 3.16
N PRO A 66 -4.96 32.77 3.07
CA PRO A 66 -6.10 32.58 3.96
C PRO A 66 -6.75 31.20 3.80
N TRP A 67 -7.20 30.67 4.94
CA TRP A 67 -7.58 29.29 5.24
C TRP A 67 -8.70 28.67 4.38
N TRP A 68 -9.35 29.46 3.51
CA TRP A 68 -10.48 29.01 2.67
C TRP A 68 -10.06 28.39 1.34
N ARG A 69 -8.79 28.45 0.95
CA ARG A 69 -8.24 27.76 -0.24
C ARG A 69 -7.46 26.49 0.13
N ARG A 70 -7.99 25.67 1.04
CA ARG A 70 -7.33 24.42 1.49
C ARG A 70 -8.25 23.22 1.29
N SER A 71 -8.51 22.86 0.04
CA SER A 71 -9.01 21.53 -0.32
C SER A 71 -8.44 21.09 -1.67
N PRO A 72 -7.65 20.00 -1.75
CA PRO A 72 -7.55 19.20 -2.95
C PRO A 72 -8.73 18.22 -2.92
N MET A 73 -9.96 18.74 -2.90
CA MET A 73 -11.14 17.92 -3.12
C MET A 73 -11.81 18.53 -4.34
N LEU A 74 -11.58 17.89 -5.48
CA LEU A 74 -12.45 18.02 -6.64
C LEU A 74 -13.88 17.81 -6.12
N ARG A 75 -14.61 18.92 -6.01
CA ARG A 75 -16.05 18.91 -5.82
C ARG A 75 -16.63 18.53 -7.18
N TRP A 76 -17.00 17.26 -7.33
CA TRP A 76 -17.81 16.81 -8.44
C TRP A 76 -19.20 17.45 -8.32
N HIS A 77 -19.65 18.11 -9.39
CA HIS A 77 -21.06 18.39 -9.66
C HIS A 77 -21.57 17.28 -10.58
#